data_AF-A0A976E4U1-F1
#
_entry.id   AF-A0A976E4U1-F1
#
_cell.length_a   1.000
_cell.length_b   1.000
_cell.length_c   1.000
_cell.angle_alpha   90.00
_cell.angle_beta   90.00
_cell.angle_gamma   90.00
#
_symmetry.space_group_name_H-M   'P 1'
#
loop_
_entity.id
_entity.type
_entity.pdbx_description
1 polymer ?
#
loop_
_entity_poly.entity_id
_entity_poly.type
_entity_poly.pdbx_seq_one_letter_code
_entity_poly.pdbx_strand_id
1 'polypeptide(L)'
;ASVTSQNYFMGLFSNRDFLQGPTSTKAAQGVSNIEVMLVLDITGSMNESIGGGKTKLQALKESAVSFVNIVEANDKKNGVSIGVVPYAAQVNIPVNLRNRFTFSNLSSWNGIANAGVPDINCLEFPVAGFTSTGVDLSVPIPMAVVGDSTSGTTTDGTYVNPQGRSNLPCTTIADNTSTAVDEPALNQVMLPTKNGEDVKQKINGLVANGNTYIAVGMRWATALIDQQARPIYSALLPTGDPLNDMTGRPVDNGSPSTRKIIILMTDGEHVTNTHVRDAFKSGLSPIWRGADGRYAIRFVNPSATELIRPGSGTGSLSCSGWQLTNYATREYFVPHLKRNTVRPNDGDDTEGNGSTANAAVPNACDPRAWVSTPSWSGSGTVTQLDWSEVWRYVRVSWVAQQLFVRSGVTGFTDYTTVFNSMSAPYLATAPGNTTRLDQLLQANCLAARTPVASGGAGIEIYGIMFDDAPSNRGIAAINGCSSLPKTTYYYEPKSSADLTAAFNQIATDISDLRLTQ
;
A
#
# COMPACT_ATOMS: atom_id res chain seq x y z
N ALA A 1 35.12 29.37 28.00
CA ALA A 1 35.56 30.33 29.04
C ALA A 1 36.91 29.85 29.61
N SER A 2 37.56 30.58 30.52
CA SER A 2 38.67 30.04 31.30
C SER A 2 38.38 30.21 32.78
N VAL A 3 38.52 29.14 33.56
CA VAL A 3 38.41 29.22 35.03
C VAL A 3 39.81 29.36 35.59
N THR A 4 40.00 30.40 36.39
CA THR A 4 41.26 30.71 37.06
C THR A 4 41.08 30.41 38.54
N SER A 5 41.84 29.45 39.06
CA SER A 5 41.91 29.17 40.49
C SER A 5 43.17 29.80 41.07
N GLN A 6 43.00 30.77 41.96
CA GLN A 6 44.11 31.42 42.66
C GLN A 6 44.63 30.51 43.77
N ASN A 7 45.92 30.19 43.74
CA ASN A 7 46.53 29.24 44.66
C ASN A 7 47.66 29.92 45.44
N TYR A 8 47.39 30.20 46.72
CA TYR A 8 48.31 30.87 47.62
C TYR A 8 49.67 30.16 47.75
N PHE A 9 49.66 28.82 47.73
CA PHE A 9 50.88 28.03 47.89
C PHE A 9 51.75 27.97 46.62
N MET A 10 51.18 28.15 45.43
CA MET A 10 51.95 28.07 44.17
C MET A 10 52.76 29.34 43.90
N GLY A 11 52.24 30.50 44.31
CA GLY A 11 52.94 31.80 44.24
C GLY A 11 54.19 31.88 45.12
N LEU A 12 54.30 31.02 46.14
CA LEU A 12 55.46 30.95 47.03
C LEU A 12 56.66 30.23 46.40
N PHE A 13 56.44 29.32 45.44
CA PHE A 13 57.50 28.49 44.84
C PHE A 13 57.68 28.67 43.33
N SER A 14 56.75 29.39 42.68
CA SER A 14 56.82 29.73 41.26
C SER A 14 56.15 31.08 41.04
N ASN A 15 56.60 31.85 40.04
CA ASN A 15 56.01 33.16 39.70
C ASN A 15 54.64 33.03 38.99
N ARG A 16 53.83 32.04 39.39
CA ARG A 16 52.51 31.73 38.84
C ARG A 16 51.51 31.55 39.99
N ASP A 17 50.70 32.58 40.22
CA ASP A 17 49.73 32.63 41.33
C ASP A 17 48.41 31.92 41.03
N PHE A 18 48.28 31.33 39.84
CA PHE A 18 47.04 30.72 39.39
C PHE A 18 47.24 29.49 38.51
N LEU A 19 46.27 28.57 38.61
CA LEU A 19 46.05 27.50 37.65
C LEU A 19 44.93 27.93 36.70
N GLN A 20 45.22 27.91 35.40
CA GLN A 20 44.23 28.17 34.35
C GLN A 20 43.91 26.87 33.63
N GLY A 21 42.68 26.39 33.78
CA GLY A 21 42.17 25.25 33.04
C GLY A 21 41.36 25.72 31.83
N PRO A 22 41.51 25.10 30.64
CA PRO A 22 40.61 25.37 29.53
C PRO A 22 39.21 24.87 29.89
N THR A 23 38.19 25.73 29.88
CA THR A 23 36.80 25.30 29.96
C THR A 23 36.13 25.48 28.61
N SER A 24 35.84 24.35 27.96
CA SER A 24 34.97 24.35 26.79
C SER A 24 33.56 24.64 27.27
N THR A 25 33.06 25.83 26.96
CA THR A 25 31.66 26.21 27.17
C THR A 25 31.00 26.23 25.81
N LYS A 26 30.24 25.19 25.47
CA LYS A 26 29.28 25.24 24.36
C LYS A 26 27.99 25.85 24.90
N ALA A 27 27.44 26.84 24.21
CA ALA A 27 26.05 27.24 24.45
C ALA A 27 25.16 26.09 23.97
N ALA A 28 24.47 25.41 24.88
CA ALA A 28 23.50 24.38 24.54
C ALA A 28 22.22 25.07 24.05
N GLN A 29 22.06 25.17 22.73
CA GLN A 29 20.78 25.51 22.15
C GLN A 29 19.90 24.26 22.27
N GLY A 30 18.97 24.27 23.21
CA GLY A 30 17.96 23.22 23.29
C GLY A 30 17.21 23.11 21.95
N VAL A 31 16.92 21.88 21.52
CA VAL A 31 16.21 21.60 20.29
C VAL A 31 14.89 22.39 20.28
N SER A 32 14.71 23.28 19.31
CA SER A 32 13.51 24.11 19.24
C SER A 32 12.47 23.60 18.24
N ASN A 33 12.81 22.60 17.42
CA ASN A 33 11.97 22.10 16.36
C ASN A 33 11.90 20.58 16.36
N ILE A 34 10.70 20.03 16.18
CA ILE A 34 10.47 18.59 16.08
C ILE A 34 9.61 18.33 14.84
N GLU A 35 9.96 17.29 14.09
CA GLU A 35 9.19 16.76 12.97
C GLU A 35 8.79 15.32 13.32
N VAL A 36 7.49 15.06 13.43
CA VAL A 36 6.94 13.76 13.83
C VAL A 36 6.12 13.16 12.70
N MET A 37 6.33 11.88 12.40
CA MET A 37 5.41 11.07 11.59
C MET A 37 4.81 9.96 12.47
N LEU A 38 3.49 10.02 12.66
CA LEU A 38 2.72 8.94 13.28
C LEU A 38 2.40 7.89 12.23
N VAL A 39 2.94 6.68 12.38
CA VAL A 39 2.73 5.56 11.46
C VAL A 39 1.83 4.56 12.13
N LEU A 40 0.56 4.62 11.74
CA LEU A 40 -0.54 4.03 12.50
C LEU A 40 -1.12 2.84 11.76
N ASP A 41 -1.12 1.70 12.41
CA ASP A 41 -1.76 0.49 11.91
C ASP A 41 -3.28 0.67 11.92
N ILE A 42 -3.90 0.52 10.74
CA ILE A 42 -5.35 0.55 10.55
C ILE A 42 -5.83 -0.77 9.93
N THR A 43 -5.17 -1.88 10.22
CA THR A 43 -5.49 -3.19 9.63
C THR A 43 -6.75 -3.79 10.25
N GLY A 44 -7.28 -4.86 9.64
CA GLY A 44 -8.52 -5.48 10.10
C GLY A 44 -8.48 -5.96 11.57
N SER A 45 -7.32 -6.43 12.05
CA SER A 45 -7.11 -6.84 13.45
C SER A 45 -7.28 -5.69 14.43
N MET A 46 -7.07 -4.44 14.00
CA MET A 46 -7.33 -3.27 14.83
C MET A 46 -8.82 -3.06 15.16
N ASN A 47 -9.74 -3.76 14.47
CA ASN A 47 -11.15 -3.78 14.83
C ASN A 47 -11.50 -4.79 15.93
N GLU A 48 -10.55 -5.62 16.35
CA GLU A 48 -10.74 -6.59 17.44
C GLU A 48 -10.83 -5.87 18.80
N SER A 49 -11.56 -6.49 19.74
CA SER A 49 -11.71 -5.99 21.10
C SER A 49 -10.42 -6.15 21.90
N ILE A 50 -10.07 -5.15 22.72
CA ILE A 50 -8.93 -5.23 23.65
C ILE A 50 -9.36 -4.96 25.10
N GLY A 51 -10.27 -5.80 25.59
CA GLY A 51 -10.84 -5.65 26.94
C GLY A 51 -11.59 -4.33 27.12
N GLY A 52 -12.31 -4.17 28.24
CA GLY A 52 -12.96 -2.90 28.60
C GLY A 52 -14.03 -2.37 27.62
N GLY A 53 -14.50 -3.20 26.67
CA GLY A 53 -15.58 -2.84 25.74
C GLY A 53 -15.19 -1.95 24.56
N LYS A 54 -13.89 -1.81 24.25
CA LYS A 54 -13.39 -1.00 23.13
C LYS A 54 -12.54 -1.84 22.17
N THR A 55 -12.46 -1.41 20.91
CA THR A 55 -11.55 -2.00 19.92
C THR A 55 -10.12 -1.49 20.07
N LYS A 56 -9.14 -2.24 19.53
CA LYS A 56 -7.74 -1.81 19.48
C LYS A 56 -7.58 -0.45 18.78
N LEU A 57 -8.31 -0.21 17.70
CA LEU A 57 -8.31 1.08 17.00
C LEU A 57 -8.88 2.21 17.86
N GLN A 58 -9.94 1.96 18.63
CA GLN A 58 -10.48 2.97 19.55
C GLN A 58 -9.46 3.33 20.63
N ALA A 59 -8.77 2.34 21.20
CA ALA A 59 -7.67 2.57 22.14
C ALA A 59 -6.54 3.39 21.50
N LEU A 60 -6.13 3.04 20.28
CA LEU A 60 -5.13 3.79 19.52
C LEU A 60 -5.53 5.26 19.33
N LYS A 61 -6.76 5.52 18.90
CA LYS A 61 -7.27 6.88 18.69
C LYS A 61 -7.16 7.70 19.97
N GLU A 62 -7.63 7.16 21.09
CA GLU A 62 -7.58 7.82 22.39
C GLU A 62 -6.13 8.11 22.83
N SER A 63 -5.23 7.13 22.70
CA SER A 63 -3.83 7.28 23.09
C SER A 63 -3.07 8.28 22.20
N ALA A 64 -3.29 8.24 20.87
CA ALA A 64 -2.64 9.16 19.95
C ALA A 64 -3.18 10.59 20.08
N VAL A 65 -4.47 10.78 20.37
CA VAL A 65 -5.04 12.09 20.73
C VAL A 65 -4.42 12.63 22.03
N SER A 66 -4.23 11.77 23.04
CA SER A 66 -3.53 12.13 24.28
C SER A 66 -2.09 12.58 24.01
N PHE A 67 -1.37 11.86 23.14
CA PHE A 67 -0.03 12.25 22.69
C PHE A 67 -0.03 13.66 22.07
N VAL A 68 -0.94 13.95 21.13
CA VAL A 68 -1.02 15.28 20.48
C VAL A 68 -1.27 16.36 21.53
N ASN A 69 -2.21 16.15 22.46
CA ASN A 69 -2.51 17.12 23.51
C ASN A 69 -1.29 17.44 24.39
N ILE A 70 -0.48 16.45 24.77
CA ILE A 70 0.72 16.65 25.59
C ILE A 70 1.79 17.41 24.80
N VAL A 71 2.00 17.04 23.54
CA VAL A 71 2.96 17.71 22.66
C VAL A 71 2.58 19.18 22.45
N GLU A 72 1.32 19.47 22.13
CA GLU A 72 0.81 20.85 21.97
C GLU A 72 0.94 21.66 23.26
N ALA A 73 0.64 21.05 24.42
CA ALA A 73 0.76 21.71 25.70
C ALA A 73 2.20 22.16 26.00
N ASN A 74 3.20 21.41 25.50
CA ASN A 74 4.62 21.69 25.70
C ASN A 74 5.25 22.52 24.57
N ASP A 75 4.63 22.60 23.39
CA ASP A 75 5.15 23.33 22.23
C ASP A 75 4.89 24.85 22.33
N LYS A 76 5.60 25.53 23.23
CA LYS A 76 5.46 26.98 23.43
C LYS A 76 5.95 27.84 22.25
N LYS A 77 6.70 27.25 21.31
CA LYS A 77 7.32 27.95 20.18
C LYS A 77 6.70 27.58 18.83
N ASN A 78 5.66 26.73 18.83
CA ASN A 78 5.03 26.24 17.60
C ASN A 78 6.05 25.60 16.65
N GLY A 79 7.00 24.86 17.23
CA GLY A 79 8.13 24.22 16.57
C GLY A 79 7.89 22.76 16.22
N VAL A 80 6.77 22.17 16.64
CA VAL A 80 6.44 20.76 16.41
C VAL A 80 5.46 20.61 15.26
N SER A 81 5.81 19.81 14.27
CA SER A 81 4.92 19.44 13.16
C SER A 81 4.66 17.94 13.17
N ILE A 82 3.40 17.53 13.05
CA ILE A 82 2.98 16.12 13.11
C ILE A 82 2.25 15.75 11.82
N GLY A 83 2.73 14.72 11.13
CA GLY A 83 2.02 14.06 10.02
C GLY A 83 1.51 12.68 10.41
N VAL A 84 0.55 12.15 9.66
CA VAL A 84 -0.08 10.85 9.94
C VAL A 84 -0.03 9.96 8.69
N VAL A 85 0.58 8.79 8.82
CA VAL A 85 0.64 7.73 7.81
C VAL A 85 -0.17 6.55 8.34
N PRO A 86 -1.48 6.50 8.07
CA PRO A 86 -2.26 5.31 8.32
C PRO A 86 -1.86 4.25 7.28
N TYR A 87 -1.61 3.03 7.71
CA TYR A 87 -1.25 1.94 6.81
C TYR A 87 -2.06 0.67 7.07
N ALA A 88 -2.36 -0.03 5.98
CA ALA A 88 -2.79 -1.41 5.98
C ALA A 88 -1.97 -2.14 4.93
N ALA A 89 -2.61 -2.87 4.01
CA ALA A 89 -1.92 -3.65 2.98
C ALA A 89 -1.12 -2.77 2.01
N GLN A 90 -1.54 -1.51 1.92
CA GLN A 90 -0.91 -0.41 1.22
C GLN A 90 -1.30 0.90 1.96
N VAL A 91 -0.84 2.05 1.47
CA VAL A 91 -1.13 3.38 2.03
C VAL A 91 -1.83 4.21 0.96
N ASN A 92 -3.00 4.76 1.30
CA ASN A 92 -3.73 5.67 0.42
C ASN A 92 -3.16 7.09 0.58
N ILE A 93 -2.94 7.82 -0.51
CA ILE A 93 -2.50 9.21 -0.47
C ILE A 93 -3.53 10.16 -1.11
N PRO A 94 -3.56 11.43 -0.70
CA PRO A 94 -4.35 12.43 -1.42
C PRO A 94 -3.89 12.61 -2.88
N VAL A 95 -4.81 12.98 -3.77
CA VAL A 95 -4.53 13.15 -5.20
C VAL A 95 -3.46 14.21 -5.49
N ASN A 96 -3.46 15.31 -4.72
CA ASN A 96 -2.47 16.38 -4.83
C ASN A 96 -1.06 15.88 -4.42
N LEU A 97 -0.98 14.99 -3.42
CA LEU A 97 0.26 14.33 -3.02
C LEU A 97 0.74 13.35 -4.09
N ARG A 98 -0.15 12.51 -4.65
CA ARG A 98 0.19 11.63 -5.79
C ARG A 98 0.81 12.42 -6.94
N ASN A 99 0.24 13.57 -7.28
CA ASN A 99 0.71 14.43 -8.38
C ASN A 99 2.11 15.05 -8.14
N ARG A 100 2.72 14.86 -6.97
CA ARG A 100 4.12 15.25 -6.70
C ARG A 100 5.13 14.15 -7.00
N PHE A 101 4.69 12.92 -7.22
CA PHE A 101 5.53 11.80 -7.63
C PHE A 101 5.41 11.57 -9.13
N THR A 102 6.50 11.12 -9.75
CA THR A 102 6.40 10.44 -11.04
C THR A 102 5.81 9.06 -10.82
N PHE A 103 4.73 8.73 -11.52
CA PHE A 103 4.05 7.44 -11.39
C PHE A 103 3.76 6.83 -12.76
N SER A 104 3.57 5.51 -12.78
CA SER A 104 3.12 4.75 -13.95
C SER A 104 1.85 3.97 -13.63
N ASN A 105 1.22 3.39 -14.65
CA ASN A 105 0.01 2.57 -14.52
C ASN A 105 -1.19 3.31 -13.90
N LEU A 106 -1.33 4.61 -14.19
CA LEU A 106 -2.51 5.38 -13.82
C LEU A 106 -3.76 4.77 -14.47
N SER A 107 -4.82 4.61 -13.68
CA SER A 107 -6.08 4.08 -14.19
C SER A 107 -6.71 5.04 -15.21
N SER A 108 -7.28 4.50 -16.28
CA SER A 108 -7.96 5.25 -17.34
C SER A 108 -9.33 4.65 -17.56
N TRP A 109 -10.37 5.36 -17.13
CA TRP A 109 -11.76 4.90 -17.27
C TRP A 109 -12.49 5.73 -18.30
N ASN A 110 -13.27 5.05 -19.15
CA ASN A 110 -13.94 5.59 -20.33
C ASN A 110 -12.98 6.37 -21.26
N GLY A 111 -11.73 5.93 -21.36
CA GLY A 111 -10.69 6.60 -22.15
C GLY A 111 -10.13 7.89 -21.53
N ILE A 112 -10.47 8.20 -20.27
CA ILE A 112 -10.02 9.41 -19.58
C ILE A 112 -9.19 8.99 -18.35
N ALA A 113 -7.95 9.48 -18.30
CA ALA A 113 -7.03 9.22 -17.20
C ALA A 113 -7.57 9.75 -15.86
N ASN A 114 -7.64 8.87 -14.87
CA ASN A 114 -8.07 9.12 -13.49
C ASN A 114 -9.44 9.80 -13.33
N ALA A 115 -10.31 9.77 -14.34
CA ALA A 115 -11.64 10.36 -14.27
C ALA A 115 -12.66 9.32 -13.80
N GLY A 116 -13.40 9.65 -12.75
CA GLY A 116 -14.40 8.76 -12.14
C GLY A 116 -13.80 7.56 -11.40
N VAL A 117 -12.47 7.50 -11.28
CA VAL A 117 -11.77 6.55 -10.40
C VAL A 117 -11.98 7.02 -8.95
N PRO A 118 -12.38 6.14 -8.01
CA PRO A 118 -12.46 6.47 -6.58
C PRO A 118 -11.12 7.05 -6.08
N ASP A 119 -11.15 7.84 -5.01
CA ASP A 119 -9.97 8.48 -4.40
C ASP A 119 -9.06 7.49 -3.65
N ILE A 120 -8.53 6.55 -4.43
CA ILE A 120 -7.66 5.45 -4.07
C ILE A 120 -6.38 5.63 -4.86
N ASN A 121 -5.41 6.25 -4.21
CA ASN A 121 -4.11 6.56 -4.79
C ASN A 121 -3.06 5.80 -4.01
N CYS A 122 -2.67 4.63 -4.50
CA CYS A 122 -1.69 3.79 -3.83
C CYS A 122 -0.51 3.54 -4.75
N LEU A 123 0.68 3.92 -4.29
CA LEU A 123 1.91 3.69 -5.00
C LEU A 123 2.59 2.43 -4.48
N GLU A 124 2.99 1.56 -5.39
CA GLU A 124 3.66 0.30 -5.11
C GLU A 124 5.17 0.49 -5.20
N PHE A 125 5.80 0.85 -4.07
CA PHE A 125 7.24 1.08 -4.01
C PHE A 125 8.03 -0.15 -4.48
N PRO A 126 9.01 0.02 -5.39
CA PRO A 126 9.89 -1.08 -5.76
C PRO A 126 10.78 -1.48 -4.57
N VAL A 127 11.14 -2.77 -4.53
CA VAL A 127 11.98 -3.38 -3.48
C VAL A 127 13.28 -2.60 -3.23
N ALA A 128 13.89 -2.05 -4.28
CA ALA A 128 15.13 -1.26 -4.17
C ALA A 128 14.96 -0.01 -3.28
N GLY A 129 13.76 0.59 -3.27
CA GLY A 129 13.46 1.81 -2.53
C GLY A 129 13.45 1.66 -1.02
N PHE A 130 13.47 0.43 -0.48
CA PHE A 130 13.46 0.18 0.96
C PHE A 130 14.83 0.32 1.63
N THR A 131 15.90 0.46 0.85
CA THR A 131 17.26 0.66 1.38
C THR A 131 17.63 2.13 1.58
N SER A 132 16.72 3.06 1.25
CA SER A 132 16.90 4.49 1.37
C SER A 132 15.78 5.14 2.21
N THR A 133 16.09 6.28 2.83
CA THR A 133 15.09 7.08 3.55
C THR A 133 14.28 7.96 2.59
N GLY A 134 14.95 8.82 1.82
CA GLY A 134 14.31 9.68 0.81
C GLY A 134 13.79 8.91 -0.41
N VAL A 135 12.95 9.59 -1.20
CA VAL A 135 12.41 9.12 -2.48
C VAL A 135 12.80 10.09 -3.58
N ASP A 136 13.39 9.57 -4.65
CA ASP A 136 13.59 10.34 -5.88
C ASP A 136 12.24 10.50 -6.61
N LEU A 137 11.73 11.72 -6.65
CA LEU A 137 10.43 12.05 -7.25
C LEU A 137 10.41 11.90 -8.77
N SER A 138 11.58 11.75 -9.41
CA SER A 138 11.71 11.56 -10.86
C SER A 138 11.59 10.08 -11.29
N VAL A 139 11.77 9.14 -10.35
CA VAL A 139 11.67 7.71 -10.64
C VAL A 139 10.20 7.29 -10.64
N PRO A 140 9.68 6.72 -11.75
CA PRO A 140 8.28 6.28 -11.81
C PRO A 140 7.99 5.18 -10.78
N ILE A 141 6.97 5.39 -9.94
CA ILE A 141 6.43 4.37 -9.05
C ILE A 141 5.11 3.86 -9.62
N PRO A 142 4.93 2.53 -9.79
CA PRO A 142 3.68 2.01 -10.34
C PRO A 142 2.53 2.22 -9.35
N MET A 143 1.38 2.65 -9.87
CA MET A 143 0.12 2.66 -9.11
C MET A 143 -0.38 1.23 -8.89
N ALA A 144 -1.09 1.02 -7.79
CA ALA A 144 -1.92 -0.17 -7.60
C ALA A 144 -3.20 -0.06 -8.46
N VAL A 145 -3.75 -1.20 -8.85
CA VAL A 145 -5.03 -1.22 -9.59
C VAL A 145 -6.19 -0.95 -8.66
N VAL A 146 -7.15 -0.12 -9.07
CA VAL A 146 -8.41 0.02 -8.34
C VAL A 146 -9.33 -1.17 -8.64
N GLY A 147 -9.03 -2.32 -8.03
CA GLY A 147 -9.63 -3.60 -8.34
C GLY A 147 -9.51 -4.64 -7.23
N ASP A 148 -10.30 -5.70 -7.33
CA ASP A 148 -10.28 -6.81 -6.37
C ASP A 148 -9.37 -7.95 -6.84
N SER A 149 -8.19 -8.01 -6.22
CA SER A 149 -7.16 -9.03 -6.43
C SER A 149 -7.17 -10.15 -5.39
N THR A 150 -8.10 -10.11 -4.42
CA THR A 150 -8.05 -10.97 -3.22
C THR A 150 -9.24 -11.92 -3.11
N SER A 151 -10.42 -11.50 -3.56
CA SER A 151 -11.63 -12.32 -3.49
C SER A 151 -11.56 -13.48 -4.47
N GLY A 152 -11.91 -14.68 -3.99
CA GLY A 152 -11.99 -15.89 -4.81
C GLY A 152 -13.20 -15.90 -5.75
N THR A 153 -13.19 -16.85 -6.69
CA THR A 153 -14.35 -17.18 -7.54
C THR A 153 -14.53 -18.70 -7.60
N THR A 154 -15.72 -19.18 -7.94
CA THR A 154 -15.93 -20.61 -8.19
C THR A 154 -15.18 -21.06 -9.44
N THR A 155 -14.56 -22.25 -9.36
CA THR A 155 -13.69 -22.81 -10.40
C THR A 155 -14.23 -24.11 -11.01
N ASP A 156 -15.46 -24.50 -10.67
CA ASP A 156 -16.11 -25.79 -11.03
C ASP A 156 -16.49 -25.94 -12.52
N GLY A 157 -16.10 -24.99 -13.36
CA GLY A 157 -16.42 -25.07 -14.78
C GLY A 157 -17.86 -24.66 -15.13
N THR A 158 -18.55 -23.97 -14.23
CA THR A 158 -19.79 -23.26 -14.57
C THR A 158 -19.52 -21.80 -14.95
N TYR A 159 -20.39 -21.24 -15.79
CA TYR A 159 -20.37 -19.80 -16.01
C TYR A 159 -20.95 -19.09 -14.79
N VAL A 160 -20.23 -18.06 -14.33
CA VAL A 160 -20.68 -17.20 -13.23
C VAL A 160 -20.85 -15.79 -13.75
N ASN A 161 -22.03 -15.22 -13.53
CA ASN A 161 -22.28 -13.82 -13.86
C ASN A 161 -21.24 -12.92 -13.18
N PRO A 162 -20.74 -11.88 -13.87
CA PRO A 162 -19.80 -10.94 -13.29
C PRO A 162 -20.39 -10.32 -12.03
N GLN A 163 -19.66 -10.45 -10.92
CA GLN A 163 -19.99 -9.81 -9.65
C GLN A 163 -19.10 -8.59 -9.46
N GLY A 164 -19.63 -7.56 -8.81
CA GLY A 164 -18.88 -6.36 -8.46
C GLY A 164 -17.68 -6.68 -7.55
N ARG A 165 -16.76 -5.73 -7.46
CA ARG A 165 -15.59 -5.77 -6.59
C ARG A 165 -15.99 -5.45 -5.14
N SER A 166 -15.47 -6.21 -4.18
CA SER A 166 -15.76 -6.03 -2.75
C SER A 166 -14.55 -5.59 -1.94
N ASN A 167 -13.33 -5.95 -2.39
CA ASN A 167 -12.11 -5.58 -1.69
C ASN A 167 -11.19 -4.76 -2.61
N LEU A 168 -10.96 -3.50 -2.28
CA LEU A 168 -10.11 -2.57 -3.04
C LEU A 168 -8.78 -2.37 -2.31
N PRO A 169 -7.69 -1.98 -3.00
CA PRO A 169 -6.46 -1.63 -2.31
C PRO A 169 -6.65 -0.37 -1.45
N CYS A 170 -6.00 -0.33 -0.29
CA CYS A 170 -5.87 0.82 0.62
C CYS A 170 -7.15 1.44 1.21
N THR A 171 -8.34 1.09 0.76
CA THR A 171 -9.61 1.46 1.41
C THR A 171 -10.73 0.53 0.95
N THR A 172 -11.64 0.19 1.86
CA THR A 172 -12.88 -0.54 1.54
C THR A 172 -14.12 0.30 1.79
N ILE A 173 -13.97 1.56 2.19
CA ILE A 173 -15.11 2.39 2.57
C ILE A 173 -15.52 3.19 1.37
N ALA A 174 -16.63 2.76 0.76
CA ALA A 174 -17.29 3.55 -0.24
C ALA A 174 -17.75 4.87 0.39
N ASP A 175 -17.62 5.96 -0.37
CA ASP A 175 -18.20 7.24 -0.02
C ASP A 175 -19.71 7.09 0.19
N ASN A 176 -20.17 7.46 1.37
CA ASN A 176 -21.58 7.59 1.66
C ASN A 176 -22.02 9.00 1.26
N THR A 177 -22.42 9.13 0.00
CA THR A 177 -22.86 10.39 -0.62
C THR A 177 -24.07 11.05 0.06
N SER A 178 -24.66 10.41 1.08
CA SER A 178 -25.71 11.00 1.93
C SER A 178 -25.17 11.83 3.09
N THR A 179 -23.86 11.80 3.35
CA THR A 179 -23.19 12.61 4.36
C THR A 179 -22.17 13.55 3.71
N ALA A 180 -21.72 14.56 4.48
CA ALA A 180 -20.64 15.45 4.04
C ALA A 180 -19.23 14.89 4.34
N VAL A 181 -19.15 13.71 4.96
CA VAL A 181 -17.88 13.03 5.25
C VAL A 181 -17.43 12.31 3.99
N ASP A 182 -16.19 12.54 3.56
CA ASP A 182 -15.55 11.76 2.52
C ASP A 182 -14.89 10.54 3.17
N GLU A 183 -15.62 9.43 3.28
CA GLU A 183 -15.08 8.21 3.89
C GLU A 183 -13.82 7.65 3.21
N PRO A 184 -13.68 7.70 1.87
CA PRO A 184 -12.43 7.36 1.18
C PRO A 184 -11.21 8.17 1.67
N ALA A 185 -11.40 9.43 2.09
CA ALA A 185 -10.31 10.28 2.59
C ALA A 185 -9.87 9.96 4.03
N LEU A 186 -10.68 9.23 4.81
CA LEU A 186 -10.40 8.95 6.22
C LEU A 186 -9.08 8.22 6.42
N ASN A 187 -8.71 7.31 5.53
CA ASN A 187 -7.47 6.54 5.59
C ASN A 187 -6.35 7.08 4.68
N GLN A 188 -6.49 8.30 4.13
CA GLN A 188 -5.41 8.93 3.36
C GLN A 188 -4.26 9.43 4.26
N VAL A 189 -3.05 9.55 3.72
CA VAL A 189 -1.95 10.24 4.42
C VAL A 189 -2.31 11.69 4.69
N MET A 190 -1.98 12.15 5.91
CA MET A 190 -1.96 13.56 6.28
C MET A 190 -0.53 14.06 6.29
N LEU A 191 -0.22 15.05 5.44
CA LEU A 191 1.07 15.74 5.50
C LEU A 191 1.20 16.52 6.82
N PRO A 192 2.43 16.72 7.35
CA PRO A 192 2.64 17.41 8.59
C PRO A 192 2.00 18.80 8.69
N THR A 193 1.38 19.06 9.84
CA THR A 193 0.87 20.36 10.26
C THR A 193 1.33 20.66 11.69
N LYS A 194 1.28 21.94 12.11
CA LYS A 194 1.42 22.32 13.52
C LYS A 194 0.04 22.45 14.21
N ASN A 195 -1.05 22.37 13.45
CA ASN A 195 -2.40 22.38 14.00
C ASN A 195 -2.76 20.99 14.56
N GLY A 196 -2.62 20.78 15.87
CA GLY A 196 -2.96 19.48 16.44
C GLY A 196 -4.46 19.19 16.45
N GLU A 197 -5.35 20.18 16.26
CA GLU A 197 -6.78 19.91 16.04
C GLU A 197 -7.01 19.12 14.74
N ASP A 198 -6.34 19.50 13.66
CA ASP A 198 -6.42 18.79 12.38
C ASP A 198 -5.86 17.37 12.52
N VAL A 199 -4.78 17.20 13.31
CA VAL A 199 -4.18 15.88 13.58
C VAL A 199 -5.13 15.00 14.39
N LYS A 200 -5.79 15.55 15.43
CA LYS A 200 -6.77 14.83 16.25
C LYS A 200 -7.99 14.43 15.42
N GLN A 201 -8.50 15.32 14.57
CA GLN A 201 -9.59 15.00 13.65
C GLN A 201 -9.20 13.87 12.69
N LYS A 202 -7.99 13.93 12.14
CA LYS A 202 -7.46 12.86 11.29
C LYS A 202 -7.42 11.52 12.00
N ILE A 203 -6.85 11.47 13.21
CA ILE A 203 -6.75 10.26 14.03
C ILE A 203 -8.15 9.70 14.32
N ASN A 204 -9.08 10.55 14.75
CA ASN A 204 -10.45 10.13 15.08
C ASN A 204 -11.22 9.58 13.89
N GLY A 205 -10.89 10.03 12.67
CA GLY A 205 -11.49 9.57 11.42
C GLY A 205 -11.04 8.18 10.96
N LEU A 206 -9.89 7.66 11.42
CA LEU A 206 -9.31 6.41 10.90
C LEU A 206 -10.25 5.20 11.03
N VAL A 207 -10.21 4.28 10.07
CA VAL A 207 -11.03 3.07 10.11
C VAL A 207 -10.21 1.82 9.78
N ALA A 208 -10.43 0.76 10.55
CA ALA A 208 -9.74 -0.51 10.44
C ALA A 208 -10.17 -1.29 9.19
N ASN A 209 -9.20 -1.69 8.36
CA ASN A 209 -9.39 -2.55 7.20
C ASN A 209 -8.07 -3.10 6.63
N GLY A 210 -8.11 -4.28 6.01
CA GLY A 210 -7.00 -4.82 5.22
C GLY A 210 -5.92 -5.54 6.02
N ASN A 211 -4.86 -5.95 5.34
CA ASN A 211 -3.78 -6.80 5.87
C ASN A 211 -2.58 -6.00 6.38
N THR A 212 -1.85 -6.51 7.37
CA THR A 212 -0.72 -5.81 8.00
C THR A 212 0.54 -5.76 7.13
N TYR A 213 0.92 -4.55 6.69
CA TYR A 213 2.12 -4.25 5.89
C TYR A 213 2.96 -3.12 6.52
N ILE A 214 3.54 -3.39 7.70
CA ILE A 214 4.40 -2.48 8.47
C ILE A 214 5.48 -1.79 7.61
N ALA A 215 6.25 -2.57 6.83
CA ALA A 215 7.24 -2.08 5.87
C ALA A 215 6.72 -0.97 4.95
N VAL A 216 5.48 -1.06 4.45
CA VAL A 216 4.91 -0.04 3.53
C VAL A 216 4.58 1.24 4.29
N GLY A 217 3.98 1.12 5.48
CA GLY A 217 3.75 2.27 6.37
C GLY A 217 5.06 2.98 6.71
N MET A 218 6.07 2.22 7.13
CA MET A 218 7.41 2.74 7.44
C MET A 218 8.07 3.39 6.21
N ARG A 219 7.91 2.82 5.02
CA ARG A 219 8.48 3.38 3.78
C ARG A 219 7.88 4.74 3.46
N TRP A 220 6.58 4.91 3.63
CA TRP A 220 5.91 6.20 3.46
C TRP A 220 6.34 7.21 4.51
N ALA A 221 6.48 6.78 5.77
CA ALA A 221 6.96 7.65 6.84
C ALA A 221 8.37 8.18 6.57
N THR A 222 9.30 7.31 6.16
CA THR A 222 10.66 7.71 5.80
C THR A 222 10.67 8.59 4.55
N ALA A 223 9.85 8.29 3.55
CA ALA A 223 9.74 9.10 2.33
C ALA A 223 9.29 10.54 2.61
N LEU A 224 8.40 10.74 3.58
CA LEU A 224 7.81 12.05 3.87
C LEU A 224 8.60 12.86 4.91
N ILE A 225 9.27 12.20 5.86
CA ILE A 225 10.07 12.91 6.88
C ILE A 225 11.48 13.29 6.38
N ASP A 226 11.96 12.65 5.32
CA ASP A 226 13.29 12.92 4.76
C ASP A 226 13.38 14.31 4.11
N GLN A 227 14.56 14.93 4.17
CA GLN A 227 14.82 16.22 3.53
C GLN A 227 14.49 16.27 2.02
N GLN A 228 14.56 15.13 1.32
CA GLN A 228 14.19 15.04 -0.10
C GLN A 228 12.69 15.27 -0.35
N ALA A 229 11.84 15.15 0.68
CA ALA A 229 10.42 15.45 0.55
C ALA A 229 10.11 16.95 0.52
N ARG A 230 11.06 17.83 0.85
CA ARG A 230 10.84 19.29 0.95
C ARG A 230 10.15 19.91 -0.29
N PRO A 231 10.47 19.53 -1.54
CA PRO A 231 9.77 20.03 -2.73
C PRO A 231 8.29 19.62 -2.82
N ILE A 232 7.86 18.56 -2.11
CA ILE A 232 6.45 18.19 -1.97
C ILE A 232 5.76 19.23 -1.08
N TYR A 233 6.36 19.53 0.07
CA TYR A 233 5.78 20.38 1.11
C TYR A 233 5.67 21.82 0.62
N SER A 234 6.74 22.33 0.00
CA SER A 234 6.75 23.68 -0.60
C SER A 234 5.71 23.86 -1.72
N ALA A 235 5.25 22.77 -2.34
CA ALA A 235 4.27 22.83 -3.42
C ALA A 235 2.82 22.66 -2.95
N LEU A 236 2.60 22.00 -1.81
CA LEU A 236 1.26 21.59 -1.37
C LEU A 236 0.77 22.30 -0.12
N LEU A 237 1.67 22.77 0.74
CA LEU A 237 1.31 23.30 2.05
C LEU A 237 1.29 24.84 2.02
N PRO A 238 0.32 25.47 2.72
CA PRO A 238 0.16 26.91 2.71
C PRO A 238 1.35 27.60 3.37
N THR A 239 1.68 28.80 2.89
CA THR A 239 2.71 29.66 3.46
C THR A 239 2.08 30.83 4.21
N GLY A 240 2.68 31.26 5.33
CA GLY A 240 2.22 32.44 6.08
C GLY A 240 1.08 32.21 7.07
N ASP A 241 0.55 30.98 7.17
CA ASP A 241 -0.34 30.55 8.26
C ASP A 241 0.51 29.94 9.40
N PRO A 242 0.59 30.56 10.59
CA PRO A 242 1.39 30.03 11.69
C PRO A 242 1.12 28.56 12.04
N LEU A 243 -0.11 28.07 11.85
CA LEU A 243 -0.49 26.70 12.21
C LEU A 243 -0.23 25.68 11.09
N ASN A 244 -0.12 26.11 9.83
CA ASN A 244 0.04 25.21 8.69
C ASN A 244 1.31 25.47 7.85
N ASP A 245 2.07 26.50 8.18
CA ASP A 245 3.29 26.87 7.46
C ASP A 245 4.43 25.89 7.77
N MET A 246 4.71 25.05 6.77
CA MET A 246 5.80 24.08 6.74
C MET A 246 6.99 24.56 5.88
N THR A 247 7.14 25.87 5.67
CA THR A 247 8.27 26.43 4.93
C THR A 247 9.60 25.96 5.52
N GLY A 248 10.47 25.43 4.66
CA GLY A 248 11.76 24.86 5.06
C GLY A 248 11.69 23.45 5.65
N ARG A 249 10.50 22.84 5.76
CA ARG A 249 10.31 21.46 6.23
C ARG A 249 10.04 20.49 5.05
N PRO A 250 10.49 19.23 5.12
CA PRO A 250 11.34 18.69 6.17
C PRO A 250 12.73 19.34 6.18
N VAL A 251 13.26 19.60 7.37
CA VAL A 251 14.59 20.22 7.54
C VAL A 251 15.68 19.24 7.08
N ASP A 252 16.91 19.71 6.83
CA ASP A 252 18.03 18.81 6.53
C ASP A 252 18.22 17.79 7.66
N ASN A 253 18.49 16.53 7.28
CA ASN A 253 18.63 15.41 8.22
C ASN A 253 19.75 15.63 9.24
N GLY A 254 20.80 16.38 8.87
CA GLY A 254 21.93 16.71 9.75
C GLY A 254 21.73 17.95 10.63
N SER A 255 20.53 18.54 10.65
CA SER A 255 20.27 19.77 11.41
C SER A 255 20.45 19.56 12.92
N PRO A 256 21.27 20.37 13.59
CA PRO A 256 21.44 20.28 15.05
C PRO A 256 20.24 20.87 15.81
N SER A 257 19.36 21.62 15.15
CA SER A 257 18.24 22.32 15.78
C SER A 257 16.89 21.62 15.60
N THR A 258 16.84 20.54 14.83
CA THR A 258 15.61 19.80 14.52
C THR A 258 15.77 18.32 14.84
N ARG A 259 14.86 17.77 15.65
CA ARG A 259 14.73 16.31 15.82
C ARG A 259 13.70 15.78 14.84
N LYS A 260 14.02 14.66 14.20
CA LYS A 260 13.11 13.92 13.32
C LYS A 260 12.72 12.61 13.97
N ILE A 261 11.43 12.37 14.07
CA ILE A 261 10.88 11.30 14.88
C ILE A 261 9.80 10.55 14.08
N ILE A 262 9.93 9.23 14.02
CA ILE A 262 8.89 8.33 13.54
C ILE A 262 8.36 7.57 14.75
N ILE A 263 7.04 7.55 14.91
CA ILE A 263 6.36 6.67 15.88
C ILE A 263 5.67 5.58 15.06
N LEU A 264 6.25 4.39 15.06
CA LEU A 264 5.79 3.23 14.31
C LEU A 264 5.04 2.28 15.23
N MET A 265 3.77 2.02 14.92
CA MET A 265 2.92 1.13 15.71
C MET A 265 2.29 0.04 14.84
N THR A 266 2.19 -1.17 15.38
CA THR A 266 1.44 -2.32 14.83
C THR A 266 0.76 -3.09 15.97
N ASP A 267 -0.33 -3.82 15.69
CA ASP A 267 -0.88 -4.85 16.60
C ASP A 267 -0.54 -6.29 16.16
N GLY A 268 0.14 -6.43 15.03
CA GLY A 268 0.31 -7.71 14.36
C GLY A 268 1.67 -7.90 13.69
N GLU A 269 1.85 -9.07 13.12
CA GLU A 269 2.93 -9.36 12.17
C GLU A 269 2.51 -9.06 10.75
N HIS A 270 3.50 -8.98 9.85
CA HIS A 270 3.24 -8.92 8.43
C HIS A 270 2.35 -10.08 7.96
N VAL A 271 1.37 -9.76 7.11
CA VAL A 271 0.52 -10.72 6.40
C VAL A 271 0.71 -10.50 4.90
N THR A 272 0.66 -11.54 4.06
CA THR A 272 0.78 -11.34 2.61
C THR A 272 -0.49 -10.75 1.99
N ASN A 273 -0.32 -9.93 0.95
CA ASN A 273 -1.33 -9.32 0.11
C ASN A 273 -0.98 -9.56 -1.37
N THR A 274 -2.00 -9.58 -2.21
CA THR A 274 -1.87 -9.84 -3.64
C THR A 274 -2.02 -8.53 -4.41
N HIS A 275 -1.07 -8.25 -5.30
CA HIS A 275 -1.18 -7.16 -6.28
C HIS A 275 -1.35 -7.71 -7.69
N VAL A 276 -1.88 -6.87 -8.57
CA VAL A 276 -1.90 -7.13 -10.01
C VAL A 276 -0.57 -6.71 -10.60
N ARG A 277 0.02 -7.55 -11.46
CA ARG A 277 1.29 -7.27 -12.12
C ARG A 277 1.15 -6.12 -13.11
N ASP A 278 2.21 -5.34 -13.29
CA ASP A 278 2.23 -4.12 -14.12
C ASP A 278 1.62 -4.28 -15.52
N ALA A 279 1.88 -5.41 -16.19
CA ALA A 279 1.36 -5.73 -17.53
C ALA A 279 -0.18 -5.76 -17.62
N PHE A 280 -0.86 -5.86 -16.48
CA PHE A 280 -2.32 -5.96 -16.37
C PHE A 280 -2.92 -4.78 -15.63
N LYS A 281 -2.21 -3.67 -15.43
CA LYS A 281 -2.74 -2.54 -14.64
C LYS A 281 -3.43 -1.47 -15.48
N SER A 282 -2.89 -1.20 -16.67
CA SER A 282 -3.35 -0.17 -17.59
C SER A 282 -3.02 -0.57 -19.03
N GLY A 283 -3.57 0.14 -20.01
CA GLY A 283 -3.44 -0.16 -21.43
C GLY A 283 -4.59 -1.02 -21.95
N LEU A 284 -4.77 -1.01 -23.27
CA LEU A 284 -5.83 -1.77 -23.94
C LEU A 284 -5.69 -3.27 -23.62
N SER A 285 -6.75 -3.84 -23.04
CA SER A 285 -6.83 -5.27 -22.77
C SER A 285 -7.40 -6.01 -23.99
N PRO A 286 -7.23 -7.34 -24.10
CA PRO A 286 -7.94 -8.15 -25.09
C PRO A 286 -9.43 -8.35 -24.75
N ILE A 287 -9.95 -7.68 -23.72
CA ILE A 287 -11.28 -7.90 -23.15
C ILE A 287 -12.25 -6.84 -23.66
N TRP A 288 -13.44 -7.29 -24.03
CA TRP A 288 -14.54 -6.48 -24.53
C TRP A 288 -15.75 -6.65 -23.63
N ARG A 289 -16.54 -5.58 -23.47
CA ARG A 289 -17.75 -5.57 -22.65
C ARG A 289 -18.93 -5.04 -23.46
N GLY A 290 -20.04 -5.79 -23.45
CA GLY A 290 -21.31 -5.37 -24.03
C GLY A 290 -22.09 -4.43 -23.12
N ALA A 291 -23.04 -3.71 -23.69
CA ALA A 291 -23.99 -2.86 -22.97
C ALA A 291 -24.85 -3.66 -21.97
N ASP A 292 -25.03 -4.96 -22.22
CA ASP A 292 -25.68 -5.92 -21.32
C ASP A 292 -24.83 -6.32 -20.11
N GLY A 293 -23.59 -5.84 -20.02
CA GLY A 293 -22.66 -6.15 -18.94
C GLY A 293 -21.93 -7.47 -19.05
N ARG A 294 -22.04 -8.18 -20.18
CA ARG A 294 -21.32 -9.42 -20.44
C ARG A 294 -20.04 -9.17 -21.22
N TYR A 295 -19.16 -10.17 -21.23
CA TYR A 295 -17.79 -10.04 -21.71
C TYR A 295 -17.49 -10.96 -22.88
N ALA A 296 -16.48 -10.57 -23.66
CA ALA A 296 -15.75 -11.41 -24.59
C ALA A 296 -14.24 -11.15 -24.44
N ILE A 297 -13.40 -12.11 -24.82
CA ILE A 297 -11.95 -11.94 -24.85
C ILE A 297 -11.40 -12.38 -26.20
N ARG A 298 -10.46 -11.61 -26.75
CA ARG A 298 -9.81 -11.91 -28.02
C ARG A 298 -8.58 -12.79 -27.83
N PHE A 299 -8.48 -13.83 -28.65
CA PHE A 299 -7.33 -14.72 -28.83
C PHE A 299 -6.95 -14.71 -30.31
N VAL A 300 -5.66 -14.68 -30.64
CA VAL A 300 -5.17 -14.57 -32.02
C VAL A 300 -4.18 -15.70 -32.36
N ASN A 301 -3.88 -15.91 -33.65
CA ASN A 301 -2.85 -16.88 -34.09
C ASN A 301 -1.54 -16.12 -34.35
N PRO A 302 -0.36 -16.70 -34.08
CA PRO A 302 0.72 -15.95 -33.46
C PRO A 302 1.54 -15.07 -34.40
N SER A 303 1.92 -13.90 -33.88
CA SER A 303 3.34 -13.62 -33.61
C SER A 303 3.67 -13.88 -32.12
N ALA A 304 4.95 -13.98 -31.74
CA ALA A 304 5.46 -14.59 -30.49
C ALA A 304 5.05 -13.94 -29.15
N THR A 305 4.10 -13.01 -29.12
CA THR A 305 3.70 -12.22 -27.95
C THR A 305 2.20 -12.30 -27.62
N GLU A 306 1.44 -13.20 -28.25
CA GLU A 306 -0.03 -13.17 -28.23
C GLU A 306 -0.68 -14.42 -27.62
N LEU A 307 -1.91 -14.27 -27.07
CA LEU A 307 -2.70 -15.36 -26.50
C LEU A 307 -3.16 -16.31 -27.62
N ILE A 308 -2.61 -17.51 -27.63
CA ILE A 308 -2.80 -18.55 -28.67
C ILE A 308 -4.23 -19.11 -28.62
N ARG A 309 -4.88 -19.45 -29.74
CA ARG A 309 -6.22 -20.08 -29.75
C ARG A 309 -6.17 -21.62 -29.66
N PRO A 310 -7.26 -22.33 -29.30
CA PRO A 310 -7.26 -23.80 -29.30
C PRO A 310 -6.99 -24.36 -30.71
N GLY A 311 -5.92 -25.16 -30.86
CA GLY A 311 -5.57 -25.86 -32.10
C GLY A 311 -4.72 -25.08 -33.12
N SER A 312 -3.97 -24.07 -32.69
CA SER A 312 -2.98 -23.33 -33.50
C SER A 312 -1.79 -24.15 -34.06
N GLY A 313 -1.86 -25.48 -34.05
CA GLY A 313 -0.96 -26.35 -34.82
C GLY A 313 -1.48 -26.54 -36.25
N THR A 314 -0.58 -26.73 -37.20
CA THR A 314 -0.82 -26.85 -38.65
C THR A 314 -1.58 -28.11 -39.10
N GLY A 315 -2.59 -28.57 -38.35
CA GLY A 315 -3.39 -29.73 -38.71
C GLY A 315 -4.63 -29.87 -37.83
N SER A 316 -5.78 -29.49 -38.38
CA SER A 316 -7.14 -29.68 -37.84
C SER A 316 -7.47 -28.96 -36.53
N LEU A 317 -8.05 -27.77 -36.70
CA LEU A 317 -8.64 -26.93 -35.66
C LEU A 317 -9.99 -27.49 -35.21
N SER A 318 -9.94 -28.52 -34.37
CA SER A 318 -11.13 -29.18 -33.84
C SER A 318 -11.51 -28.72 -32.45
N CYS A 319 -12.79 -28.43 -32.22
CA CYS A 319 -13.36 -28.13 -30.92
C CYS A 319 -14.41 -29.19 -30.60
N SER A 320 -14.14 -30.11 -29.67
CA SER A 320 -15.03 -31.25 -29.37
C SER A 320 -15.38 -32.09 -30.62
N GLY A 321 -14.40 -32.35 -31.48
CA GLY A 321 -14.56 -33.10 -32.74
C GLY A 321 -15.09 -32.28 -33.92
N TRP A 322 -15.46 -31.01 -33.70
CA TRP A 322 -15.93 -30.10 -34.74
C TRP A 322 -14.79 -29.37 -35.44
N GLN A 323 -14.66 -29.51 -36.76
CA GLN A 323 -13.89 -28.54 -37.54
C GLN A 323 -14.66 -27.22 -37.53
N LEU A 324 -14.07 -26.17 -36.95
CA LEU A 324 -14.74 -24.88 -36.81
C LEU A 324 -14.82 -24.15 -38.16
N THR A 325 -16.02 -23.90 -38.66
CA THR A 325 -16.21 -23.17 -39.92
C THR A 325 -15.77 -21.72 -39.77
N ASN A 326 -15.01 -21.18 -40.74
CA ASN A 326 -14.42 -19.83 -40.68
C ASN A 326 -13.53 -19.59 -39.46
N TYR A 327 -12.90 -20.65 -38.93
CA TYR A 327 -12.09 -20.59 -37.72
C TYR A 327 -11.04 -19.47 -37.71
N ALA A 328 -10.39 -19.23 -38.85
CA ALA A 328 -9.37 -18.20 -39.00
C ALA A 328 -9.87 -16.83 -38.46
N THR A 329 -11.17 -16.56 -38.63
CA THR A 329 -11.81 -15.31 -38.22
C THR A 329 -12.42 -15.35 -36.82
N ARG A 330 -12.66 -16.52 -36.21
CA ARG A 330 -13.27 -16.66 -34.87
C ARG A 330 -12.23 -16.44 -33.77
N GLU A 331 -11.97 -15.18 -33.48
CA GLU A 331 -10.95 -14.75 -32.52
C GLU A 331 -11.48 -14.52 -31.11
N TYR A 332 -12.80 -14.41 -30.94
CA TYR A 332 -13.37 -13.96 -29.67
C TYR A 332 -14.05 -15.11 -28.95
N PHE A 333 -13.65 -15.35 -27.71
CA PHE A 333 -14.31 -16.26 -26.79
C PHE A 333 -15.34 -15.51 -25.93
N VAL A 334 -16.56 -16.02 -25.87
CA VAL A 334 -17.71 -15.45 -25.17
C VAL A 334 -18.15 -16.43 -24.07
N PRO A 335 -17.72 -16.25 -22.81
CA PRO A 335 -17.82 -17.26 -21.76
C PRO A 335 -19.25 -17.66 -21.39
N HIS A 336 -20.20 -16.74 -21.50
CA HIS A 336 -21.59 -16.97 -21.14
C HIS A 336 -22.37 -17.76 -22.21
N LEU A 337 -21.82 -17.87 -23.42
CA LEU A 337 -22.36 -18.73 -24.48
C LEU A 337 -21.83 -20.17 -24.36
N LYS A 338 -20.74 -20.39 -23.61
CA LYS A 338 -20.17 -21.72 -23.39
C LYS A 338 -21.07 -22.55 -22.49
N ARG A 339 -21.55 -23.68 -23.01
CA ARG A 339 -22.28 -24.68 -22.22
C ARG A 339 -21.37 -25.40 -21.23
N ASN A 340 -21.94 -25.82 -20.09
CA ASN A 340 -21.21 -26.56 -19.06
C ASN A 340 -20.79 -27.97 -19.53
N THR A 341 -21.60 -28.57 -20.40
CA THR A 341 -21.29 -29.85 -21.04
C THR A 341 -21.52 -29.72 -22.55
N VAL A 342 -20.66 -30.35 -23.34
CA VAL A 342 -20.76 -30.40 -24.81
C VAL A 342 -20.74 -31.86 -25.24
N ARG A 343 -21.66 -32.24 -26.13
CA ARG A 343 -21.62 -33.55 -26.77
C ARG A 343 -20.73 -33.47 -28.02
N PRO A 344 -19.69 -34.32 -28.13
CA PRO A 344 -18.80 -34.32 -29.29
C PRO A 344 -19.52 -34.59 -30.62
N ASN A 345 -18.93 -34.11 -31.71
CA ASN A 345 -19.37 -34.41 -33.08
C ASN A 345 -19.27 -35.92 -33.37
N ASP A 346 -20.25 -36.50 -34.05
CA ASP A 346 -20.22 -37.88 -34.56
C ASP A 346 -20.03 -37.97 -36.09
N GLY A 347 -20.04 -36.84 -36.80
CA GLY A 347 -19.76 -36.76 -38.24
C GLY A 347 -20.83 -36.03 -39.06
N ASP A 348 -22.09 -36.06 -38.62
CA ASP A 348 -23.24 -35.57 -39.43
C ASP A 348 -24.04 -34.44 -38.77
N ASP A 349 -23.75 -34.12 -37.51
CA ASP A 349 -24.45 -33.07 -36.79
C ASP A 349 -24.18 -31.66 -37.37
N THR A 350 -25.05 -30.69 -37.06
CA THR A 350 -24.72 -29.26 -37.26
C THR A 350 -23.75 -28.76 -36.18
N GLU A 351 -22.79 -27.92 -36.56
CA GLU A 351 -21.73 -27.38 -35.68
C GLU A 351 -22.28 -26.90 -34.32
N GLY A 352 -21.82 -27.56 -33.25
CA GLY A 352 -22.19 -27.22 -31.88
C GLY A 352 -23.54 -27.78 -31.42
N ASN A 353 -24.31 -28.55 -32.20
CA ASN A 353 -25.49 -29.25 -31.67
C ASN A 353 -25.07 -30.46 -30.81
N GLY A 354 -24.14 -31.26 -31.33
CA GLY A 354 -23.58 -32.43 -30.66
C GLY A 354 -24.54 -33.64 -30.65
N SER A 355 -23.97 -34.84 -30.74
CA SER A 355 -24.75 -36.05 -31.00
C SER A 355 -25.38 -36.62 -29.75
N THR A 356 -26.67 -37.01 -29.80
CA THR A 356 -27.30 -37.76 -28.71
C THR A 356 -26.67 -39.13 -28.48
N ALA A 357 -25.89 -39.66 -29.44
CA ALA A 357 -25.17 -40.91 -29.31
C ALA A 357 -23.89 -40.77 -28.44
N ASN A 358 -23.34 -39.57 -28.30
CA ASN A 358 -22.15 -39.32 -27.50
C ASN A 358 -22.50 -38.82 -26.09
N ALA A 359 -21.73 -39.27 -25.09
CA ALA A 359 -21.83 -38.75 -23.74
C ALA A 359 -21.48 -37.25 -23.70
N ALA A 360 -22.18 -36.49 -22.86
CA ALA A 360 -21.89 -35.08 -22.67
C ALA A 360 -20.59 -34.93 -21.86
N VAL A 361 -19.62 -34.21 -22.42
CA VAL A 361 -18.31 -34.01 -21.81
C VAL A 361 -18.32 -32.68 -21.04
N PRO A 362 -18.10 -32.68 -19.72
CA PRO A 362 -17.97 -31.46 -18.94
C PRO A 362 -16.76 -30.62 -19.39
N ASN A 363 -16.88 -29.30 -19.35
CA ASN A 363 -15.81 -28.34 -19.61
C ASN A 363 -15.16 -28.40 -21.01
N ALA A 364 -15.67 -29.24 -21.90
CA ALA A 364 -15.20 -29.37 -23.26
C ALA A 364 -15.29 -28.06 -24.04
N CYS A 365 -14.52 -27.96 -25.12
CA CYS A 365 -14.55 -26.81 -26.01
C CYS A 365 -15.95 -26.68 -26.66
N ASP A 366 -16.52 -25.47 -26.70
CA ASP A 366 -17.84 -25.22 -27.29
C ASP A 366 -17.73 -24.30 -28.52
N PRO A 367 -17.98 -24.80 -29.75
CA PRO A 367 -17.98 -23.99 -30.97
C PRO A 367 -18.84 -22.72 -30.91
N ARG A 368 -19.95 -22.78 -30.15
CA ARG A 368 -20.91 -21.66 -30.03
C ARG A 368 -20.38 -20.49 -29.20
N ALA A 369 -19.35 -20.73 -28.40
CA ALA A 369 -18.72 -19.70 -27.59
C ALA A 369 -17.62 -18.93 -28.34
N TRP A 370 -17.30 -19.33 -29.58
CA TRP A 370 -16.28 -18.69 -30.41
C TRP A 370 -16.93 -17.94 -31.57
N VAL A 371 -16.68 -16.64 -31.67
CA VAL A 371 -17.30 -15.73 -32.64
C VAL A 371 -16.25 -14.87 -33.35
N SER A 372 -16.59 -14.35 -34.54
CA SER A 372 -15.65 -13.58 -35.39
C SER A 372 -15.54 -12.10 -35.04
N THR A 373 -16.56 -11.56 -34.41
CA THR A 373 -16.60 -10.20 -33.85
C THR A 373 -17.00 -10.28 -32.39
N PRO A 374 -16.60 -9.35 -31.52
CA PRO A 374 -16.97 -9.37 -30.10
C PRO A 374 -18.44 -8.96 -29.92
N SER A 375 -19.38 -9.69 -30.52
CA SER A 375 -20.80 -9.38 -30.53
C SER A 375 -21.63 -10.66 -30.40
N TRP A 376 -22.73 -10.56 -29.65
CA TRP A 376 -23.68 -11.64 -29.44
C TRP A 376 -25.11 -11.09 -29.40
N SER A 377 -26.11 -11.97 -29.42
CA SER A 377 -27.51 -11.56 -29.31
C SER A 377 -27.74 -10.79 -28.00
N GLY A 378 -28.24 -9.55 -28.11
CA GLY A 378 -28.47 -8.67 -26.96
C GLY A 378 -27.25 -7.91 -26.44
N SER A 379 -26.07 -8.08 -27.03
CA SER A 379 -24.83 -7.41 -26.59
C SER A 379 -24.87 -5.88 -26.62
N GLY A 380 -25.70 -5.30 -27.49
CA GLY A 380 -25.76 -3.86 -27.73
C GLY A 380 -24.43 -3.34 -28.28
N THR A 381 -24.02 -2.13 -27.85
CA THR A 381 -22.69 -1.61 -28.20
C THR A 381 -21.64 -2.33 -27.37
N VAL A 382 -20.61 -2.85 -28.04
CA VAL A 382 -19.52 -3.58 -27.39
C VAL A 382 -18.24 -2.77 -27.50
N THR A 383 -17.59 -2.52 -26.36
CA THR A 383 -16.40 -1.67 -26.26
C THR A 383 -15.21 -2.46 -25.73
N GLN A 384 -14.03 -2.24 -26.29
CA GLN A 384 -12.78 -2.75 -25.75
C GLN A 384 -12.46 -2.01 -24.45
N LEU A 385 -12.00 -2.73 -23.44
CA LEU A 385 -11.67 -2.16 -22.14
C LEU A 385 -10.17 -1.94 -22.00
N ASP A 386 -9.80 -0.86 -21.32
CA ASP A 386 -8.50 -0.74 -20.66
C ASP A 386 -8.42 -1.73 -19.49
N TRP A 387 -7.24 -2.25 -19.17
CA TRP A 387 -7.06 -3.15 -18.03
C TRP A 387 -7.60 -2.56 -16.71
N SER A 388 -7.42 -1.26 -16.48
CA SER A 388 -7.95 -0.60 -15.28
C SER A 388 -9.48 -0.57 -15.25
N GLU A 389 -10.16 -0.59 -16.40
CA GLU A 389 -11.62 -0.71 -16.50
C GLU A 389 -12.09 -2.14 -16.31
N VAL A 390 -11.32 -3.13 -16.76
CA VAL A 390 -11.63 -4.54 -16.45
C VAL A 390 -11.77 -4.70 -14.94
N TRP A 391 -10.81 -4.17 -14.17
CA TRP A 391 -10.82 -4.23 -12.71
C TRP A 391 -11.86 -3.35 -12.03
N ARG A 392 -12.42 -2.37 -12.75
CA ARG A 392 -13.60 -1.63 -12.30
C ARG A 392 -14.80 -2.54 -12.13
N TYR A 393 -14.96 -3.52 -13.02
CA TYR A 393 -16.20 -4.30 -13.10
C TYR A 393 -16.07 -5.74 -12.59
N VAL A 394 -14.90 -6.34 -12.66
CA VAL A 394 -14.69 -7.75 -12.30
C VAL A 394 -13.41 -7.95 -11.50
N ARG A 395 -13.42 -8.95 -10.62
CA ARG A 395 -12.26 -9.39 -9.83
C ARG A 395 -11.26 -10.19 -10.66
N VAL A 396 -9.98 -10.17 -10.28
CA VAL A 396 -8.89 -10.87 -10.99
C VAL A 396 -9.16 -12.37 -11.11
N SER A 397 -9.66 -12.99 -10.04
CA SER A 397 -10.04 -14.41 -10.02
C SER A 397 -11.11 -14.74 -11.05
N TRP A 398 -12.10 -13.85 -11.24
CA TRP A 398 -13.15 -14.03 -12.24
C TRP A 398 -12.61 -13.95 -13.66
N VAL A 399 -11.72 -13.00 -13.96
CA VAL A 399 -11.06 -12.91 -15.27
C VAL A 399 -10.25 -14.17 -15.57
N ALA A 400 -9.41 -14.60 -14.63
CA ALA A 400 -8.60 -15.81 -14.79
C ALA A 400 -9.48 -17.04 -15.08
N GLN A 401 -10.53 -17.24 -14.29
CA GLN A 401 -11.42 -18.39 -14.49
C GLN A 401 -12.27 -18.25 -15.75
N GLN A 402 -13.07 -17.20 -15.83
CA GLN A 402 -14.18 -17.10 -16.78
C GLN A 402 -13.72 -16.72 -18.17
N LEU A 403 -12.69 -15.89 -18.34
CA LEU A 403 -12.22 -15.48 -19.66
C LEU A 403 -11.11 -16.38 -20.19
N PHE A 404 -10.20 -16.83 -19.34
CA PHE A 404 -9.04 -17.63 -19.75
C PHE A 404 -9.27 -19.12 -19.57
N VAL A 405 -9.50 -19.62 -18.34
CA VAL A 405 -9.66 -21.07 -18.11
C VAL A 405 -10.83 -21.67 -18.87
N ARG A 406 -11.98 -21.00 -18.87
CA ARG A 406 -13.16 -21.49 -19.61
C ARG A 406 -12.97 -21.47 -21.12
N SER A 407 -12.03 -20.72 -21.69
CA SER A 407 -11.79 -20.71 -23.13
C SER A 407 -11.38 -22.09 -23.66
N GLY A 408 -10.74 -22.91 -22.82
CA GLY A 408 -10.18 -24.20 -23.24
C GLY A 408 -8.93 -24.05 -24.12
N VAL A 409 -8.34 -22.86 -24.17
CA VAL A 409 -7.08 -22.60 -24.85
C VAL A 409 -5.93 -23.33 -24.14
N THR A 410 -5.09 -24.01 -24.94
CA THR A 410 -3.86 -24.64 -24.48
C THR A 410 -2.95 -23.64 -23.75
N GLY A 411 -2.54 -23.97 -22.53
CA GLY A 411 -1.72 -23.09 -21.69
C GLY A 411 -2.50 -22.20 -20.72
N PHE A 412 -3.83 -22.08 -20.88
CA PHE A 412 -4.69 -21.35 -19.94
C PHE A 412 -5.67 -22.27 -19.21
N THR A 413 -5.48 -23.59 -19.22
CA THR A 413 -6.43 -24.55 -18.62
C THR A 413 -6.33 -24.68 -17.11
N ASP A 414 -5.27 -24.17 -16.48
CA ASP A 414 -5.06 -24.24 -15.03
C ASP A 414 -5.29 -22.87 -14.38
N TYR A 415 -6.29 -22.78 -13.49
CA TYR A 415 -6.67 -21.54 -12.81
C TYR A 415 -5.50 -20.88 -12.09
N THR A 416 -4.73 -21.66 -11.33
CA THR A 416 -3.63 -21.14 -10.51
C THR A 416 -2.55 -20.51 -11.38
N THR A 417 -2.19 -21.17 -12.48
CA THR A 417 -1.22 -20.67 -13.46
C THR A 417 -1.68 -19.36 -14.09
N VAL A 418 -2.94 -19.30 -14.53
CA VAL A 418 -3.49 -18.07 -15.13
C VAL A 418 -3.57 -16.95 -14.10
N PHE A 419 -4.09 -17.21 -12.90
CA PHE A 419 -4.20 -16.22 -11.84
C PHE A 419 -2.82 -15.64 -11.44
N ASN A 420 -1.80 -16.50 -11.30
CA ASN A 420 -0.43 -16.10 -10.97
C ASN A 420 0.30 -15.41 -12.14
N SER A 421 -0.20 -15.55 -13.38
CA SER A 421 0.28 -14.77 -14.52
C SER A 421 -0.16 -13.31 -14.45
N MET A 422 -1.31 -13.03 -13.81
CA MET A 422 -1.88 -11.68 -13.67
C MET A 422 -1.56 -11.03 -12.33
N SER A 423 -1.35 -11.84 -11.30
CA SER A 423 -1.16 -11.36 -9.93
C SER A 423 0.06 -11.98 -9.27
N ALA A 424 0.53 -11.35 -8.20
CA ALA A 424 1.64 -11.83 -7.39
C ALA A 424 1.55 -11.32 -5.94
N PRO A 425 2.21 -12.01 -4.99
CA PRO A 425 2.42 -11.45 -3.66
C PRO A 425 3.13 -10.10 -3.75
N TYR A 426 2.57 -9.07 -3.13
CA TYR A 426 3.20 -7.75 -3.08
C TYR A 426 4.34 -7.75 -2.06
N LEU A 427 5.56 -7.41 -2.51
CA LEU A 427 6.81 -7.37 -1.72
C LEU A 427 7.19 -8.68 -0.99
N ALA A 428 6.49 -9.78 -1.28
CA ALA A 428 6.75 -11.11 -0.75
C ALA A 428 7.22 -12.05 -1.88
N THR A 429 7.97 -13.09 -1.53
CA THR A 429 8.50 -14.06 -2.49
C THR A 429 7.52 -15.17 -2.84
N ALA A 430 6.56 -15.43 -1.95
CA ALA A 430 5.48 -16.41 -2.13
C ALA A 430 4.30 -16.06 -1.21
N PRO A 431 3.07 -16.50 -1.51
CA PRO A 431 1.95 -16.39 -0.58
C PRO A 431 2.28 -16.98 0.80
N GLY A 432 1.92 -16.30 1.88
CA GLY A 432 2.24 -16.72 3.25
C GLY A 432 3.70 -16.54 3.68
N ASN A 433 4.63 -16.20 2.79
CA ASN A 433 6.04 -15.95 3.15
C ASN A 433 6.30 -14.46 3.37
N THR A 434 6.38 -14.05 4.64
CA THR A 434 6.53 -12.65 5.03
C THR A 434 7.96 -12.28 5.43
N THR A 435 8.90 -13.22 5.39
CA THR A 435 10.32 -12.97 5.71
C THR A 435 10.91 -11.83 4.90
N ARG A 436 10.53 -11.70 3.63
CA ARG A 436 11.01 -10.60 2.79
C ARG A 436 10.47 -9.24 3.26
N LEU A 437 9.23 -9.17 3.75
CA LEU A 437 8.65 -7.95 4.30
C LEU A 437 9.40 -7.52 5.56
N ASP A 438 9.71 -8.47 6.46
CA ASP A 438 10.53 -8.22 7.64
C ASP A 438 11.90 -7.64 7.27
N GLN A 439 12.58 -8.25 6.28
CA GLN A 439 13.86 -7.75 5.77
C GLN A 439 13.76 -6.32 5.21
N LEU A 440 12.70 -6.02 4.46
CA LEU A 440 12.49 -4.69 3.88
C LEU A 440 12.20 -3.64 4.95
N LEU A 441 11.40 -3.98 5.97
CA LEU A 441 11.20 -3.14 7.14
C LEU A 441 12.54 -2.85 7.82
N GLN A 442 13.31 -3.88 8.17
CA GLN A 442 14.60 -3.71 8.85
C GLN A 442 15.59 -2.88 8.04
N ALA A 443 15.64 -3.06 6.71
CA ALA A 443 16.49 -2.27 5.83
C ALA A 443 16.10 -0.78 5.84
N ASN A 444 14.80 -0.46 5.78
CA ASN A 444 14.33 0.92 5.78
C ASN A 444 14.54 1.60 7.14
N CYS A 445 14.28 0.88 8.24
CA CYS A 445 14.55 1.37 9.58
C CYS A 445 16.05 1.59 9.82
N LEU A 446 16.92 0.72 9.30
CA LEU A 446 18.36 0.90 9.36
C LEU A 446 18.81 2.17 8.62
N ALA A 447 18.31 2.40 7.40
CA ALA A 447 18.62 3.60 6.63
C ALA A 447 18.17 4.89 7.35
N ALA A 448 16.99 4.85 7.97
CA ALA A 448 16.44 5.97 8.72
C ALA A 448 17.25 6.30 9.98
N ARG A 449 17.55 5.30 10.83
CA ARG A 449 18.21 5.51 12.13
C ARG A 449 19.72 5.68 12.07
N THR A 450 20.37 5.22 11.00
CA THR A 450 21.83 5.35 10.87
C THR A 450 22.20 6.82 10.96
N PRO A 451 23.17 7.22 11.82
CA PRO A 451 23.55 8.62 11.96
C PRO A 451 23.98 9.25 10.65
N VAL A 452 23.73 10.55 10.49
CA VAL A 452 24.14 11.31 9.29
C VAL A 452 25.65 11.25 9.06
N ALA A 453 26.44 11.23 10.14
CA ALA A 453 27.90 11.08 10.08
C ALA A 453 28.35 9.72 9.47
N SER A 454 27.48 8.72 9.49
CA SER A 454 27.72 7.39 8.92
C SER A 454 26.96 7.17 7.60
N GLY A 455 26.43 8.24 6.99
CA GLY A 455 25.72 8.19 5.71
C GLY A 455 24.24 7.81 5.79
N GLY A 456 23.62 7.83 6.98
CA GLY A 456 22.18 7.64 7.15
C GLY A 456 21.39 8.94 7.36
N ALA A 457 20.16 8.85 7.86
CA ALA A 457 19.28 10.01 8.08
C ALA A 457 19.19 10.50 9.54
N GLY A 458 19.71 9.74 10.52
CA GLY A 458 19.68 10.13 11.94
C GLY A 458 18.28 10.31 12.54
N ILE A 459 17.26 9.65 11.97
CA ILE A 459 15.87 9.73 12.40
C ILE A 459 15.66 8.82 13.60
N GLU A 460 15.04 9.35 14.65
CA GLU A 460 14.65 8.58 15.83
C GLU A 460 13.37 7.79 15.53
N ILE A 461 13.34 6.51 15.91
CA ILE A 461 12.20 5.63 15.68
C ILE A 461 11.74 5.07 17.03
N TYR A 462 10.55 5.48 17.44
CA TYR A 462 9.82 4.87 18.54
C TYR A 462 8.95 3.74 17.98
N GLY A 463 9.12 2.53 18.48
CA GLY A 463 8.31 1.38 18.11
C GLY A 463 7.31 1.01 19.20
N ILE A 464 6.07 0.76 18.80
CA ILE A 464 4.99 0.31 19.67
C ILE A 464 4.42 -1.00 19.10
N MET A 465 4.56 -2.09 19.84
CA MET A 465 3.92 -3.38 19.53
C MET A 465 2.71 -3.56 20.44
N PHE A 466 1.51 -3.29 19.91
CA PHE A 466 0.27 -3.30 20.69
C PHE A 466 -0.50 -4.59 20.51
N ASP A 467 -0.12 -5.62 21.24
CA ASP A 467 -0.71 -6.94 21.09
C ASP A 467 -0.74 -7.65 22.44
N ASP A 468 -1.87 -8.29 22.76
CA ASP A 468 -2.05 -9.09 23.96
C ASP A 468 -1.49 -10.51 23.80
N ALA A 469 -1.09 -10.92 22.59
CA ALA A 469 -0.48 -12.22 22.35
C ALA A 469 0.95 -12.34 22.94
N PRO A 470 1.31 -13.51 23.51
CA PRO A 470 2.60 -13.74 24.17
C PRO A 470 3.77 -13.98 23.20
N SER A 471 3.51 -14.29 21.93
CA SER A 471 4.54 -14.47 20.91
C SER A 471 4.00 -14.07 19.53
N ASN A 472 4.56 -13.01 18.97
CA ASN A 472 4.18 -12.46 17.67
C ASN A 472 5.45 -12.01 16.94
N ARG A 473 5.63 -12.33 15.65
CA ARG A 473 6.83 -11.88 14.90
C ARG A 473 6.89 -10.36 14.77
N GLY A 474 5.75 -9.67 14.93
CA GLY A 474 5.64 -8.21 15.07
C GLY A 474 6.52 -7.64 16.19
N ILE A 475 6.68 -8.37 17.32
CA ILE A 475 7.57 -7.97 18.43
C ILE A 475 8.99 -7.81 17.91
N ALA A 476 9.53 -8.84 17.25
CA ALA A 476 10.88 -8.81 16.69
C ALA A 476 11.02 -7.75 15.58
N ALA A 477 9.98 -7.58 14.75
CA ALA A 477 9.96 -6.61 13.67
C ALA A 477 10.04 -5.16 14.18
N ILE A 478 9.16 -4.77 15.12
CA ILE A 478 9.12 -3.41 15.68
C ILE A 478 10.33 -3.16 16.59
N ASN A 479 10.70 -4.12 17.44
CA ASN A 479 11.90 -4.00 18.27
C ASN A 479 13.13 -3.82 17.37
N GLY A 480 13.28 -4.65 16.35
CA GLY A 480 14.36 -4.56 15.36
C GLY A 480 14.39 -3.21 14.65
N CYS A 481 13.25 -2.61 14.36
CA CYS A 481 13.14 -1.31 13.67
C CYS A 481 13.47 -0.12 14.59
N SER A 482 13.08 -0.18 15.87
CA SER A 482 13.19 0.91 16.84
C SER A 482 14.63 1.40 17.03
N SER A 483 14.79 2.63 17.53
CA SER A 483 16.10 3.20 17.89
C SER A 483 16.67 2.59 19.18
N LEU A 484 17.88 2.99 19.57
CA LEU A 484 18.53 2.59 20.82
C LEU A 484 18.65 3.80 21.78
N PRO A 485 18.57 3.59 23.10
CA PRO A 485 18.34 2.31 23.79
C PRO A 485 16.87 1.85 23.73
N LYS A 486 16.64 0.53 23.74
CA LYS A 486 15.28 -0.04 23.66
C LYS A 486 14.39 0.32 24.86
N THR A 487 15.00 0.59 26.00
CA THR A 487 14.29 1.08 27.21
C THR A 487 13.60 2.43 27.01
N THR A 488 13.96 3.17 25.96
CA THR A 488 13.37 4.47 25.62
C THR A 488 12.55 4.40 24.34
N TYR A 489 13.05 3.71 23.32
CA TYR A 489 12.46 3.76 21.98
C TYR A 489 11.53 2.60 21.64
N TYR A 490 11.24 1.69 22.57
CA TYR A 490 10.43 0.51 22.28
C TYR A 490 9.45 0.19 23.42
N TYR A 491 8.19 -0.05 23.06
CA TYR A 491 7.09 -0.31 23.98
C TYR A 491 6.27 -1.51 23.53
N GLU A 492 5.81 -2.31 24.50
CA GLU A 492 4.92 -3.47 24.28
C GLU A 492 3.64 -3.39 25.13
N PRO A 493 2.77 -2.38 24.90
CA PRO A 493 1.54 -2.26 25.66
C PRO A 493 0.61 -3.46 25.43
N LYS A 494 0.00 -3.95 26.52
CA LYS A 494 -0.92 -5.11 26.51
C LYS A 494 -2.37 -4.73 26.76
N SER A 495 -2.63 -3.46 27.05
CA SER A 495 -3.96 -2.91 27.31
C SER A 495 -4.07 -1.48 26.79
N SER A 496 -5.31 -0.98 26.67
CA SER A 496 -5.57 0.43 26.30
C SER A 496 -4.92 1.44 27.27
N ALA A 497 -4.85 1.09 28.56
CA ALA A 497 -4.18 1.92 29.56
C ALA A 497 -2.65 1.95 29.33
N ASP A 498 -2.03 0.80 29.06
CA ASP A 498 -0.60 0.72 28.78
C ASP A 498 -0.24 1.44 27.48
N LEU A 499 -1.11 1.35 26.47
CA LEU A 499 -0.92 2.06 25.20
C LEU A 499 -0.93 3.57 25.41
N THR A 500 -1.88 4.06 26.21
CA THR A 500 -1.96 5.48 26.56
C THR A 500 -0.75 5.91 27.36
N ALA A 501 -0.28 5.09 28.30
CA ALA A 501 0.94 5.36 29.06
C ALA A 501 2.18 5.43 28.14
N ALA A 502 2.30 4.52 27.17
CA ALA A 502 3.39 4.53 26.19
C ALA A 502 3.38 5.82 25.35
N PHE A 503 2.24 6.19 24.76
CA PHE A 503 2.10 7.42 23.99
C PHE A 503 2.39 8.67 24.83
N ASN A 504 1.92 8.73 26.08
CA ASN A 504 2.19 9.85 26.97
C ASN A 504 3.67 9.95 27.36
N GLN A 505 4.34 8.82 27.57
CA GLN A 505 5.78 8.79 27.82
C GLN A 505 6.56 9.30 26.61
N ILE A 506 6.22 8.84 25.41
CA ILE A 506 6.85 9.32 24.17
C ILE A 506 6.62 10.84 24.02
N ALA A 507 5.40 11.32 24.25
CA ALA A 507 5.10 12.76 24.19
C ALA A 507 5.99 13.57 25.14
N THR A 508 6.22 13.06 26.35
CA THR A 508 7.09 13.69 27.35
C THR A 508 8.56 13.66 26.90
N ASP A 509 9.05 12.50 26.46
CA ASP A 509 10.45 12.30 26.00
C ASP A 509 10.81 13.20 24.81
N ILE A 510 9.86 13.46 23.91
CA ILE A 510 10.11 14.32 22.75
C ILE A 510 9.99 15.81 23.12
N SER A 511 9.08 16.14 24.04
CA SER A 511 8.87 17.51 24.52
C SER A 511 9.99 17.99 25.43
N ASP A 512 10.64 17.08 26.14
CA ASP A 512 11.79 17.39 26.98
C ASP A 512 12.96 17.86 26.11
N LEU A 513 13.44 19.07 26.41
CA LEU A 513 14.67 19.62 25.86
C LEU A 513 15.81 18.69 26.28
N ARG A 514 16.24 17.79 25.37
CA ARG A 514 17.54 17.14 25.51
C ARG A 514 18.60 18.23 25.44
N LEU A 515 19.09 18.62 26.62
CA LEU A 515 20.40 19.25 26.75
C LEU A 515 21.39 18.23 26.20
N THR A 516 21.83 18.42 24.95
CA THR A 516 22.98 17.68 24.43
C THR A 516 24.17 18.04 25.33
N GLN A 517 24.60 17.10 26.17
CA GLN A 517 25.77 17.26 27.03
C GLN A 517 27.06 17.35 26.20
#